data_AF-A0A661ZRM4-F1
#
_entry.id   AF-A0A661ZRM4-F1
#
_cell.length_a   1.000
_cell.length_b   1.000
_cell.length_c   1.000
_cell.angle_alpha   90.00
_cell.angle_beta   90.00
_cell.angle_gamma   90.00
#
_symmetry.space_group_name_H-M   'P 1'
#
loop_
_entity.id
_entity.type
_entity.pdbx_description
1 polymer ?
#
loop_
_entity_poly.entity_id
_entity_poly.type
_entity_poly.pdbx_seq_one_letter_code
_entity_poly.pdbx_strand_id
1 'polypeptide(L)'
;MIIHNDKKAAKNGAEARLNYEKTKKAVGYVPRKKATQKDYDRIGFMSGLEVHQQLKTSEKLFCHCPAGIYQKPDDFDAEVIRHMRPTLSELGEYDGTALMEFKTRKKIVYHLKNETACTYEVDDTPPFHINQEALKIAMEISLLTKLNIVGEVHITRKQYLDGSIPTGFQRTAIVGVEGEIPLKNKKVRVIQLSVEEDSCREVSDIGHTRVYRTDRLGMPLIETVTYPDMTNPDEVKEACDYIRFLNRSTGHVRTGMGAGREDVNVSC
;
A
#
# COMPACT_ATOMS: atom_id res chain seq x y z
N MET A 1 -1.84 46.88 -26.11
CA MET A 1 -0.53 46.87 -25.41
C MET A 1 -0.41 45.55 -24.64
N ILE A 2 -0.19 44.44 -25.33
CA ILE A 2 -0.03 43.09 -24.74
C ILE A 2 1.21 42.48 -25.42
N ILE A 3 2.41 42.92 -25.04
CA ILE A 3 3.68 42.35 -25.53
C ILE A 3 4.75 42.39 -24.42
N HIS A 4 4.36 42.42 -23.14
CA HIS A 4 5.31 42.56 -22.01
C HIS A 4 5.37 41.37 -21.04
N ASN A 5 4.56 40.31 -21.23
CA ASN A 5 4.59 39.13 -20.36
C ASN A 5 5.46 37.97 -20.88
N ASP A 6 5.64 37.84 -22.20
CA ASP A 6 6.35 36.68 -22.76
C ASP A 6 7.87 36.72 -22.52
N LYS A 7 8.48 37.91 -22.51
CA LYS A 7 9.93 38.06 -22.30
C LYS A 7 10.35 37.77 -20.85
N LYS A 8 9.48 38.02 -19.86
CA LYS A 8 9.77 37.76 -18.44
C LYS A 8 9.60 36.27 -18.11
N ALA A 9 8.57 35.62 -18.65
CA ALA A 9 8.39 34.17 -18.57
C ALA A 9 9.53 33.39 -19.28
N ALA A 10 9.94 33.83 -20.47
CA ALA A 10 11.06 33.22 -21.21
C ALA A 10 12.41 33.38 -20.50
N LYS A 11 12.66 34.53 -19.85
CA LYS A 11 13.89 34.79 -19.08
C LYS A 11 13.97 33.91 -17.82
N ASN A 12 12.85 33.77 -17.11
CA ASN A 12 12.76 32.88 -15.94
C ASN A 12 12.92 31.39 -16.33
N GLY A 13 12.41 30.99 -17.50
CA GLY A 13 12.61 29.63 -18.04
C GLY A 13 14.06 29.34 -18.44
N ALA A 14 14.76 30.31 -19.03
CA ALA A 14 16.18 30.18 -19.39
C ALA A 14 17.08 30.06 -18.15
N GLU A 15 16.79 30.84 -17.11
CA GLU A 15 17.50 30.80 -15.83
C GLU A 15 17.27 29.48 -15.08
N ALA A 16 16.02 29.00 -15.05
CA ALA A 16 15.69 27.69 -14.48
C ALA A 16 16.42 26.55 -15.21
N ARG A 17 16.51 26.60 -16.54
CA ARG A 17 17.25 25.60 -17.33
C ARG A 17 18.75 25.64 -17.07
N LEU A 18 19.34 26.83 -16.96
CA LEU A 18 20.74 26.98 -16.57
C LEU A 18 21.03 26.40 -15.19
N ASN A 19 20.15 26.66 -14.22
CA ASN A 19 20.26 26.09 -12.87
C ASN A 19 20.11 24.57 -12.88
N TYR A 20 19.17 24.03 -13.65
CA TYR A 20 19.02 22.59 -13.86
C TYR A 20 20.31 21.95 -14.40
N GLU A 21 20.89 22.49 -15.48
CA GLU A 21 22.12 21.93 -16.06
C GLU A 21 23.34 22.07 -15.13
N LYS A 22 23.43 23.19 -14.39
CA LYS A 22 24.48 23.38 -13.37
C LYS A 22 24.38 22.34 -12.26
N THR A 23 23.18 22.16 -11.68
CA THR A 23 22.95 21.16 -10.62
C THR A 23 23.22 19.76 -11.14
N LYS A 24 22.71 19.42 -12.32
CA LYS A 24 22.93 18.12 -12.98
C LYS A 24 24.41 17.79 -13.14
N LYS A 25 25.23 18.77 -13.54
CA LYS A 25 26.68 18.63 -13.63
C LYS A 25 27.33 18.51 -12.25
N ALA A 26 26.92 19.33 -11.29
CA ALA A 26 27.47 19.34 -9.93
C ALA A 26 27.24 18.03 -9.18
N VAL A 27 26.05 17.43 -9.31
CA VAL A 27 25.73 16.13 -8.71
C VAL A 27 26.30 14.94 -9.49
N GLY A 28 26.98 15.18 -10.61
CA GLY A 28 27.55 14.13 -11.45
C GLY A 28 26.48 13.17 -12.01
N TYR A 29 25.33 13.71 -12.44
CA TYR A 29 24.21 12.93 -12.95
C TYR A 29 24.62 12.07 -14.14
N VAL A 30 24.30 10.78 -14.06
CA VAL A 30 24.50 9.82 -15.15
C VAL A 30 23.12 9.37 -15.65
N PRO A 31 22.81 9.49 -16.95
CA PRO A 31 21.57 8.95 -17.50
C PRO A 31 21.48 7.44 -17.28
N ARG A 32 20.31 6.92 -16.92
CA ARG A 32 20.08 5.48 -16.65
C ARG A 32 20.67 4.53 -17.70
N LYS A 33 20.55 4.88 -18.99
CA LYS A 33 21.09 4.09 -20.13
C LYS A 33 22.62 3.99 -20.17
N LYS A 34 23.32 4.88 -19.46
CA LYS A 34 24.79 4.94 -19.38
C LYS A 34 25.31 4.54 -17.99
N ALA A 35 24.44 4.43 -17.00
CA ALA A 35 24.81 4.08 -15.63
C ALA A 35 25.27 2.61 -15.57
N THR A 36 26.33 2.39 -14.81
CA THR A 36 26.94 1.08 -14.56
C THR A 36 26.78 0.69 -13.10
N GLN A 37 27.08 -0.57 -12.72
CA GLN A 37 27.05 -0.96 -11.31
C GLN A 37 27.95 -0.07 -10.44
N LYS A 38 29.12 0.34 -10.95
CA LYS A 38 30.03 1.25 -10.25
C LYS A 38 29.39 2.61 -9.92
N ASP A 39 28.47 3.09 -10.75
CA ASP A 39 27.75 4.33 -10.49
C ASP A 39 26.78 4.18 -9.32
N TYR A 40 26.10 3.03 -9.23
CA TYR A 40 25.19 2.68 -8.13
C TYR A 40 25.95 2.43 -6.83
N ASP A 41 27.09 1.73 -6.90
CA ASP A 41 27.96 1.51 -5.75
C ASP A 41 28.50 2.84 -5.20
N ARG A 42 28.90 3.76 -6.09
CA ARG A 42 29.39 5.10 -5.72
C ARG A 42 28.36 5.92 -4.93
N ILE A 43 27.08 5.78 -5.27
CA ILE A 43 25.98 6.46 -4.58
C ILE A 43 25.36 5.57 -3.50
N GLY A 44 25.99 4.46 -3.10
CA GLY A 44 25.44 3.58 -2.07
C GLY A 44 23.99 3.13 -2.31
N PHE A 45 23.60 2.90 -3.58
CA PHE A 45 22.21 2.60 -3.91
C PHE A 45 21.73 1.37 -3.15
N MET A 46 20.59 1.52 -2.49
CA MET A 46 19.97 0.48 -1.70
C MET A 46 18.45 0.59 -1.86
N SER A 47 17.77 -0.53 -2.05
CA SER A 47 16.32 -0.55 -2.22
C SER A 47 15.66 -1.79 -1.65
N GLY A 48 14.46 -1.59 -1.11
CA GLY A 48 13.52 -2.60 -0.62
C GLY A 48 12.17 -2.47 -1.31
N LEU A 49 11.37 -3.54 -1.27
CA LEU A 49 10.02 -3.60 -1.84
C LEU A 49 8.98 -3.93 -0.77
N GLU A 50 7.83 -3.29 -0.89
CA GLU A 50 6.59 -3.65 -0.19
C GLU A 50 5.53 -3.95 -1.25
N VAL A 51 5.16 -5.23 -1.38
CA VAL A 51 4.26 -5.69 -2.43
C VAL A 51 2.96 -6.18 -1.81
N HIS A 52 1.88 -5.46 -2.10
CA HIS A 52 0.53 -5.83 -1.70
C HIS A 52 -0.17 -6.58 -2.84
N GLN A 53 -0.87 -7.66 -2.53
CA GLN A 53 -1.59 -8.45 -3.52
C GLN A 53 -2.91 -8.97 -2.94
N GLN A 54 -4.03 -8.66 -3.59
CA GLN A 54 -5.35 -9.16 -3.18
C GLN A 54 -5.47 -10.65 -3.46
N LEU A 55 -6.01 -11.39 -2.49
CA LEU A 55 -6.29 -12.81 -2.61
C LEU A 55 -7.63 -13.05 -3.31
N LYS A 56 -7.71 -14.15 -4.05
CA LYS A 56 -8.89 -14.59 -4.79
C LYS A 56 -9.74 -15.52 -3.92
N THR A 57 -10.29 -14.97 -2.84
CA THR A 57 -11.23 -15.66 -1.96
C THR A 57 -12.68 -15.41 -2.35
N SER A 58 -13.56 -16.26 -1.82
CA SER A 58 -15.02 -16.12 -1.93
C SER A 58 -15.58 -15.04 -0.99
N GLU A 59 -15.08 -14.99 0.24
CA GLU A 59 -15.51 -14.06 1.29
C GLU A 59 -14.38 -13.11 1.70
N LYS A 60 -14.73 -12.03 2.38
CA LYS A 60 -13.81 -11.07 3.00
C LYS A 60 -13.05 -11.69 4.18
N LEU A 61 -12.07 -10.96 4.71
CA LEU A 61 -11.09 -11.53 5.66
C LEU A 61 -11.69 -11.82 7.05
N PHE A 62 -12.61 -10.97 7.51
CA PHE A 62 -13.18 -11.04 8.86
C PHE A 62 -14.71 -10.89 8.86
N CYS A 63 -15.37 -11.13 7.73
CA CYS A 63 -16.82 -11.22 7.61
C CYS A 63 -17.21 -12.07 6.39
N HIS A 64 -18.49 -12.42 6.29
CA HIS A 64 -19.04 -13.29 5.24
C HIS A 64 -19.50 -12.53 3.98
N CYS A 65 -19.18 -11.24 3.87
CA CYS A 65 -19.47 -10.47 2.66
C CYS A 65 -18.65 -11.03 1.47
N PRO A 66 -19.21 -10.99 0.25
CA PRO A 66 -18.53 -11.50 -0.93
C PRO A 66 -17.29 -10.67 -1.25
N ALA A 67 -16.21 -11.36 -1.60
CA ALA A 67 -14.96 -10.73 -2.03
C ALA A 67 -14.90 -10.52 -3.55
N GLY A 68 -14.39 -9.37 -3.97
CA GLY A 68 -14.15 -9.04 -5.38
C GLY A 68 -15.35 -8.52 -6.15
N ILE A 69 -16.43 -8.19 -5.46
CA ILE A 69 -17.56 -7.45 -6.00
C ILE A 69 -17.33 -5.97 -5.70
N TYR A 70 -17.49 -5.12 -6.71
CA TYR A 70 -17.17 -3.70 -6.65
C TYR A 70 -18.36 -2.89 -7.17
N GLN A 71 -18.85 -1.94 -6.38
CA GLN A 71 -19.94 -1.05 -6.82
C GLN A 71 -19.43 0.18 -7.59
N LYS A 72 -20.33 0.82 -8.33
CA LYS A 72 -20.06 2.14 -8.93
C LYS A 72 -20.11 3.23 -7.86
N PRO A 73 -19.46 4.41 -8.07
CA PRO A 73 -19.45 5.49 -7.08
C PRO A 73 -20.83 5.97 -6.62
N ASP A 74 -21.78 5.97 -7.54
CA ASP A 74 -23.16 6.45 -7.42
C ASP A 74 -24.18 5.33 -7.14
N ASP A 75 -23.73 4.07 -7.00
CA ASP A 75 -24.58 2.92 -6.74
C ASP A 75 -24.39 2.43 -5.30
N PHE A 76 -25.25 2.91 -4.40
CA PHE A 76 -25.25 2.57 -2.99
C PHE A 76 -26.66 2.59 -2.43
N ASP A 77 -26.90 1.80 -1.38
CA ASP A 77 -28.21 1.65 -0.75
C ASP A 77 -28.32 2.51 0.53
N ALA A 78 -27.18 2.88 1.13
CA ALA A 78 -27.13 3.70 2.34
C ALA A 78 -25.83 4.50 2.45
N GLU A 79 -25.85 5.51 3.32
CA GLU A 79 -24.68 6.29 3.71
C GLU A 79 -24.48 6.27 5.22
N VAL A 80 -23.22 6.20 5.65
CA VAL A 80 -22.84 6.37 7.06
C VAL A 80 -21.82 7.48 7.18
N ILE A 81 -22.02 8.37 8.15
CA ILE A 81 -21.12 9.50 8.42
C ILE A 81 -20.31 9.19 9.68
N ARG A 82 -18.99 9.33 9.62
CA ARG A 82 -18.08 9.20 10.77
C ARG A 82 -17.13 10.39 10.87
N HIS A 83 -16.56 10.55 12.06
CA HIS A 83 -15.48 11.47 12.35
C HIS A 83 -14.43 10.70 13.14
N MET A 84 -13.18 10.69 12.66
CA MET A 84 -12.11 9.98 13.36
C MET A 84 -11.60 10.79 14.56
N ARG A 85 -11.11 10.09 15.58
CA ARG A 85 -10.52 10.69 16.79
C ARG A 85 -9.17 10.04 17.09
N PRO A 86 -8.14 10.83 17.43
CA PRO A 86 -6.86 10.28 17.83
C PRO A 86 -7.00 9.62 19.21
N THR A 87 -6.15 8.62 19.48
CA THR A 87 -6.08 7.95 20.78
C THR A 87 -4.82 8.42 21.51
N LEU A 88 -4.90 8.52 22.84
CA LEU A 88 -3.75 8.82 23.69
C LEU A 88 -2.81 7.62 23.76
N SER A 89 -1.51 7.87 23.75
CA SER A 89 -0.50 6.87 24.10
C SER A 89 -0.57 6.55 25.59
N GLU A 90 0.15 5.50 26.00
CA GLU A 90 0.32 5.14 27.41
C GLU A 90 0.94 6.27 28.25
N LEU A 91 1.71 7.15 27.60
CA LEU A 91 2.34 8.32 28.22
C LEU A 91 1.43 9.55 28.25
N GLY A 92 0.18 9.42 27.78
CA GLY A 92 -0.78 10.53 27.71
C GLY A 92 -0.50 11.52 26.58
N GLU A 93 0.31 11.13 25.59
CA GLU A 93 0.66 11.96 24.44
C GLU A 93 -0.10 11.52 23.19
N TYR A 94 -0.45 12.47 22.32
CA TYR A 94 -0.98 12.15 21.00
C TYR A 94 0.15 12.00 19.99
N ASP A 95 0.01 11.03 19.09
CA ASP A 95 0.84 11.00 17.89
C ASP A 95 0.66 12.30 17.08
N GLY A 96 1.77 12.91 16.65
CA GLY A 96 1.76 14.20 15.98
C GLY A 96 1.01 14.14 14.64
N THR A 97 1.17 13.04 13.91
CA THR A 97 0.52 12.83 12.61
C THR A 97 -0.99 12.64 12.79
N ALA A 98 -1.38 11.83 13.76
CA ALA A 98 -2.77 11.62 14.18
C ALA A 98 -3.47 12.93 14.56
N LEU A 99 -2.78 13.80 15.31
CA LEU A 99 -3.30 15.08 15.71
C LEU A 99 -3.44 16.05 14.52
N MET A 100 -2.50 16.03 13.58
CA MET A 100 -2.57 16.82 12.36
C MET A 100 -3.76 16.40 11.49
N GLU A 101 -3.96 15.10 11.32
CA GLU A 101 -5.12 14.58 10.59
C GLU A 101 -6.43 14.96 11.29
N PHE A 102 -6.52 14.80 12.61
CA PHE A 102 -7.70 15.21 13.38
C PHE A 102 -8.03 16.71 13.23
N LYS A 103 -7.01 17.58 13.19
CA LYS A 103 -7.18 19.03 13.01
C LYS A 103 -7.78 19.41 11.66
N THR A 104 -7.71 18.54 10.65
CA THR A 104 -8.38 18.76 9.36
C THR A 104 -9.90 18.70 9.47
N ARG A 105 -10.44 18.13 10.57
CA ARG A 105 -11.89 18.01 10.87
C ARG A 105 -12.69 17.43 9.71
N LYS A 106 -12.15 16.41 9.05
CA LYS A 106 -12.82 15.75 7.93
C LYS A 106 -14.14 15.11 8.40
N LYS A 107 -15.21 15.41 7.67
CA LYS A 107 -16.44 14.62 7.64
C LYS A 107 -16.22 13.48 6.67
N ILE A 108 -16.31 12.24 7.14
CA ILE A 108 -16.11 11.05 6.30
C ILE A 108 -17.45 10.41 6.04
N VAL A 109 -17.76 10.19 4.76
CA VAL A 109 -19.00 9.56 4.28
C VAL A 109 -18.65 8.22 3.65
N TYR A 110 -19.31 7.16 4.09
CA TYR A 110 -19.17 5.81 3.56
C TYR A 110 -20.44 5.42 2.80
N HIS A 111 -20.29 5.13 1.50
CA HIS A 111 -21.33 4.56 0.65
C HIS A 111 -21.36 3.03 0.84
N LEU A 112 -22.52 2.54 1.29
CA LEU A 112 -22.76 1.14 1.59
C LEU A 112 -23.67 0.51 0.54
N LYS A 113 -23.33 -0.71 0.14
CA LYS A 113 -24.19 -1.54 -0.70
C LYS A 113 -24.53 -2.81 0.10
N ASN A 114 -25.80 -3.16 0.20
CA ASN A 114 -26.25 -4.33 0.96
C ASN A 114 -25.63 -5.63 0.44
N GLU A 115 -25.27 -5.68 -0.84
CA GLU A 115 -24.60 -6.82 -1.47
C GLU A 115 -23.16 -7.00 -1.00
N THR A 116 -22.43 -5.92 -0.71
CA THR A 116 -20.98 -5.95 -0.48
C THR A 116 -20.56 -5.50 0.92
N ALA A 117 -21.50 -5.01 1.73
CA ALA A 117 -21.27 -4.46 3.06
C ALA A 117 -22.16 -5.11 4.13
N CYS A 118 -21.60 -5.33 5.32
CA CYS A 118 -22.36 -5.75 6.51
C CYS A 118 -22.02 -4.86 7.72
N THR A 119 -22.67 -5.11 8.86
CA THR A 119 -22.49 -4.34 10.10
C THR A 119 -21.05 -4.40 10.65
N TYR A 120 -20.28 -5.44 10.33
CA TYR A 120 -18.86 -5.51 10.65
C TYR A 120 -18.06 -4.37 9.99
N GLU A 121 -18.30 -4.13 8.71
CA GLU A 121 -17.53 -3.18 7.90
C GLU A 121 -17.75 -1.73 8.32
N VAL A 122 -18.88 -1.44 8.96
CA VAL A 122 -19.19 -0.11 9.47
C VAL A 122 -18.86 0.05 10.96
N ASP A 123 -18.17 -0.92 11.57
CA ASP A 123 -17.78 -0.94 12.99
C ASP A 123 -18.97 -1.03 13.97
N ASP A 124 -20.05 -1.71 13.57
CA ASP A 124 -21.23 -1.96 14.43
C ASP A 124 -21.33 -3.44 14.86
N THR A 125 -20.36 -4.28 14.51
CA THR A 125 -20.28 -5.69 14.93
C THR A 125 -18.82 -6.11 15.12
N PRO A 126 -18.48 -6.87 16.18
CA PRO A 126 -17.14 -7.40 16.36
C PRO A 126 -16.66 -8.23 15.15
N PRO A 127 -15.34 -8.35 14.92
CA PRO A 127 -14.81 -9.20 13.85
C PRO A 127 -15.21 -10.66 14.04
N PHE A 128 -15.50 -11.32 12.91
CA PHE A 128 -15.61 -12.76 12.85
C PHE A 128 -14.21 -13.41 12.87
N HIS A 129 -14.16 -14.73 12.92
CA HIS A 129 -12.89 -15.46 12.77
C HIS A 129 -12.25 -15.15 11.42
N ILE A 130 -10.91 -15.21 11.37
CA ILE A 130 -10.16 -15.02 10.14
C ILE A 130 -10.58 -16.04 9.07
N ASN A 131 -10.75 -15.56 7.84
CA ASN A 131 -11.05 -16.38 6.69
C ASN A 131 -9.95 -17.43 6.47
N GLN A 132 -10.32 -18.71 6.60
CA GLN A 132 -9.39 -19.83 6.50
C GLN A 132 -8.86 -20.03 5.08
N GLU A 133 -9.62 -19.67 4.05
CA GLU A 133 -9.17 -19.66 2.66
C GLU A 133 -8.02 -18.65 2.47
N ALA A 134 -8.23 -17.42 2.96
CA ALA A 134 -7.21 -16.37 2.93
C ALA A 134 -5.92 -16.79 3.66
N LEU A 135 -6.06 -17.33 4.87
CA LEU A 135 -4.93 -17.76 5.68
C LEU A 135 -4.14 -18.89 4.99
N LYS A 136 -4.83 -19.87 4.40
CA LYS A 136 -4.19 -20.97 3.67
C LYS A 136 -3.38 -20.46 2.48
N ILE A 137 -3.92 -19.54 1.70
CA ILE A 137 -3.22 -18.94 0.55
C ILE A 137 -2.00 -18.14 1.03
N ALA A 138 -2.13 -17.37 2.12
CA ALA A 138 -1.01 -16.63 2.70
C ALA A 138 0.11 -17.55 3.22
N MET A 139 -0.24 -18.70 3.81
CA MET A 139 0.74 -19.72 4.21
C MET A 139 1.41 -20.38 3.01
N GLU A 140 0.67 -20.68 1.94
CA GLU A 140 1.23 -21.24 0.70
C GLU A 140 2.27 -20.28 0.10
N ILE A 141 1.94 -19.01 -0.05
CA ILE A 141 2.86 -18.00 -0.60
C ILE A 141 4.06 -17.78 0.34
N SER A 142 3.85 -17.85 1.66
CA SER A 142 4.94 -17.82 2.63
C SER A 142 5.93 -18.98 2.42
N LEU A 143 5.44 -20.20 2.19
CA LEU A 143 6.30 -21.36 1.92
C LEU A 143 7.02 -21.24 0.57
N LEU A 144 6.34 -20.73 -0.47
CA LEU A 144 6.94 -20.49 -1.78
C LEU A 144 8.07 -19.45 -1.74
N THR A 145 7.99 -18.49 -0.82
CA THR A 145 9.03 -17.49 -0.54
C THR A 145 10.04 -17.93 0.54
N LYS A 146 9.96 -19.21 0.94
CA LYS A 146 10.83 -19.85 1.95
C LYS A 146 10.84 -19.17 3.31
N LEU A 147 9.75 -18.52 3.68
CA LEU A 147 9.57 -17.95 5.01
C LEU A 147 9.38 -19.06 6.06
N ASN A 148 9.83 -18.78 7.28
CA ASN A 148 9.52 -19.58 8.45
C ASN A 148 8.12 -19.21 8.93
N ILE A 149 7.19 -20.17 8.88
CA ILE A 149 5.81 -19.96 9.32
C ILE A 149 5.75 -19.77 10.83
N VAL A 150 4.99 -18.77 11.27
CA VAL A 150 4.80 -18.50 12.71
C VAL A 150 4.00 -19.62 13.38
N GLY A 151 4.36 -19.96 14.62
CA GLY A 151 3.64 -20.99 15.39
C GLY A 151 2.23 -20.57 15.81
N GLU A 152 1.98 -19.26 15.91
CA GLU A 152 0.69 -18.67 16.23
C GLU A 152 0.53 -17.35 15.48
N VAL A 153 -0.65 -17.12 14.91
CA VAL A 153 -0.96 -15.90 14.15
C VAL A 153 -1.71 -14.93 15.06
N HIS A 154 -1.07 -13.79 15.36
CA HIS A 154 -1.64 -12.74 16.19
C HIS A 154 -2.17 -11.60 15.33
N ILE A 155 -3.46 -11.30 15.45
CA ILE A 155 -4.10 -10.19 14.74
C ILE A 155 -3.80 -8.88 15.49
N THR A 156 -3.16 -7.95 14.79
CA THR A 156 -2.77 -6.63 15.30
C THR A 156 -3.60 -5.53 14.63
N ARG A 157 -3.57 -4.33 15.19
CA ARG A 157 -4.33 -3.16 14.72
C ARG A 157 -3.37 -2.04 14.34
N LYS A 158 -3.16 -1.82 13.04
CA LYS A 158 -2.36 -0.73 12.47
C LYS A 158 -3.28 0.50 12.33
N GLN A 159 -2.94 1.63 12.96
CA GLN A 159 -3.86 2.78 13.06
C GLN A 159 -3.96 3.58 11.74
N TYR A 160 -5.17 4.00 11.38
CA TYR A 160 -5.48 4.83 10.20
C TYR A 160 -6.50 5.91 10.57
N LEU A 161 -6.07 7.16 10.58
CA LEU A 161 -6.93 8.31 10.94
C LEU A 161 -7.50 9.07 9.74
N ASP A 162 -7.09 8.69 8.53
CA ASP A 162 -7.47 9.36 7.27
C ASP A 162 -8.94 9.11 6.85
N GLY A 163 -9.60 8.13 7.44
CA GLY A 163 -10.96 7.74 7.10
C GLY A 163 -11.06 6.64 6.04
N SER A 164 -9.95 6.05 5.60
CA SER A 164 -9.97 4.96 4.63
C SER A 164 -10.54 3.65 5.20
N ILE A 165 -10.60 3.52 6.54
CA ILE A 165 -11.11 2.36 7.26
C ILE A 165 -12.03 2.83 8.40
N PRO A 166 -13.32 2.44 8.45
CA PRO A 166 -14.31 2.91 9.43
C PRO A 166 -13.93 2.72 10.91
N THR A 167 -13.21 1.65 11.24
CA THR A 167 -12.73 1.33 12.60
C THR A 167 -11.59 2.23 13.08
N GLY A 168 -10.97 3.00 12.16
CA GLY A 168 -9.77 3.79 12.46
C GLY A 168 -8.48 2.95 12.59
N PHE A 169 -8.53 1.66 12.25
CA PHE A 169 -7.36 0.79 12.18
C PHE A 169 -7.58 -0.38 11.21
N GLN A 170 -6.53 -0.80 10.52
CA GLN A 170 -6.48 -2.00 9.70
C GLN A 170 -6.12 -3.19 10.57
N ARG A 171 -6.81 -4.32 10.41
CA ARG A 171 -6.37 -5.59 11.00
C ARG A 171 -5.33 -6.24 10.09
N THR A 172 -4.18 -6.59 10.66
CA THR A 172 -3.06 -7.21 9.96
C THR A 172 -2.41 -8.27 10.86
N ALA A 173 -1.87 -9.33 10.27
CA ALA A 173 -1.20 -10.40 10.99
C ALA A 173 -0.02 -10.96 10.19
N ILE A 174 1.14 -11.13 10.83
CA ILE A 174 2.31 -11.75 10.22
C ILE A 174 2.10 -13.27 10.14
N VAL A 175 2.33 -13.87 8.98
CA VAL A 175 2.15 -15.30 8.71
C VAL A 175 3.50 -16.02 8.62
N GLY A 176 4.54 -15.35 8.12
CA GLY A 176 5.87 -15.91 8.03
C GLY A 176 6.96 -14.84 8.03
N VAL A 177 8.16 -15.22 8.47
CA VAL A 177 9.33 -14.33 8.62
C VAL A 177 10.60 -14.97 8.10
N GLU A 178 11.59 -14.15 7.74
CA GLU A 178 12.95 -14.56 7.34
C GLU A 178 12.99 -15.57 6.18
N GLY A 179 12.74 -15.07 4.97
CA GLY A 179 12.68 -15.84 3.74
C GLY A 179 13.62 -15.31 2.67
N GLU A 180 13.48 -15.81 1.44
CA GLU A 180 14.32 -15.39 0.32
C GLU A 180 13.65 -15.63 -1.04
N ILE A 181 13.89 -14.72 -1.97
CA ILE A 181 13.58 -14.91 -3.39
C ILE A 181 14.87 -14.94 -4.22
N PRO A 182 14.99 -15.86 -5.18
CA PRO A 182 16.12 -15.89 -6.10
C PRO A 182 15.98 -14.82 -7.18
N LEU A 183 17.06 -14.06 -7.39
CA LEU A 183 17.33 -13.31 -8.61
C LEU A 183 18.40 -14.05 -9.43
N LYS A 184 18.69 -13.56 -10.63
CA LYS A 184 19.64 -14.15 -11.57
C LYS A 184 21.04 -14.34 -10.98
N ASN A 185 21.52 -13.37 -10.20
CA ASN A 185 22.90 -13.34 -9.70
C ASN A 185 23.02 -13.43 -8.18
N LYS A 186 21.92 -13.31 -7.44
CA LYS A 186 21.90 -13.32 -5.98
C LYS A 186 20.52 -13.69 -5.45
N LYS A 187 20.40 -13.78 -4.13
CA LYS A 187 19.10 -13.85 -3.46
C LYS A 187 18.79 -12.52 -2.79
N VAL A 188 17.51 -12.16 -2.76
CA VAL A 188 16.99 -11.04 -1.97
C VAL A 188 16.26 -11.64 -0.78
N ARG A 189 16.61 -11.21 0.43
CA ARG A 189 15.93 -11.68 1.63
C ARG A 189 14.55 -11.05 1.73
N VAL A 190 13.63 -11.81 2.30
CA VAL A 190 12.25 -11.38 2.61
C VAL A 190 12.13 -11.27 4.12
N ILE A 191 11.75 -10.09 4.63
CA ILE A 191 11.58 -9.83 6.06
C ILE A 191 10.38 -10.63 6.55
N GLN A 192 9.22 -10.42 5.91
CA GLN A 192 7.96 -11.01 6.34
C GLN A 192 6.93 -11.09 5.21
N LEU A 193 5.94 -11.95 5.42
CA LEU A 193 4.65 -11.90 4.73
C LEU A 193 3.53 -11.75 5.76
N SER A 194 2.66 -10.76 5.53
CA SER A 194 1.48 -10.50 6.34
C SER A 194 0.20 -10.79 5.57
N VAL A 195 -0.88 -11.09 6.28
CA VAL A 195 -2.26 -11.10 5.78
C VAL A 195 -3.05 -9.98 6.45
N GLU A 196 -3.80 -9.21 5.67
CA GLU A 196 -4.49 -8.02 6.16
C GLU A 196 -5.74 -7.64 5.36
N GLU A 197 -6.52 -6.72 5.92
CA GLU A 197 -7.70 -6.15 5.29
C GLU A 197 -7.31 -5.03 4.31
N ASP A 198 -7.83 -5.04 3.08
CA ASP A 198 -7.71 -3.86 2.21
C ASP A 198 -8.66 -2.73 2.67
N SER A 199 -8.33 -1.49 2.30
CA SER A 199 -9.08 -0.29 2.69
C SER A 199 -10.25 0.02 1.75
N CYS A 200 -11.12 0.95 2.14
CA CYS A 200 -12.18 1.47 1.27
C CYS A 200 -11.62 2.06 -0.04
N ARG A 201 -12.45 2.14 -1.07
CA ARG A 201 -12.10 2.88 -2.31
C ARG A 201 -12.56 4.32 -2.20
N GLU A 202 -11.65 5.25 -2.43
CA GLU A 202 -11.98 6.67 -2.50
C GLU A 202 -12.93 6.95 -3.67
N VAL A 203 -13.89 7.85 -3.42
CA VAL A 203 -14.76 8.47 -4.43
C VAL A 203 -14.36 9.92 -4.62
N SER A 204 -14.16 10.66 -3.53
CA SER A 204 -13.72 12.05 -3.55
C SER A 204 -13.08 12.49 -2.23
N ASP A 205 -12.12 13.42 -2.32
CA ASP A 205 -11.59 14.21 -1.19
C ASP A 205 -11.67 15.70 -1.56
N ILE A 206 -12.68 16.40 -1.05
CA ILE A 206 -12.94 17.81 -1.37
C ILE A 206 -13.16 18.60 -0.09
N GLY A 207 -12.28 19.56 0.17
CA GLY A 207 -12.36 20.45 1.33
C GLY A 207 -12.33 19.66 2.64
N HIS A 208 -13.40 19.75 3.43
CA HIS A 208 -13.55 19.01 4.69
C HIS A 208 -14.37 17.72 4.55
N THR A 209 -14.68 17.26 3.33
CA THR A 209 -15.48 16.04 3.12
C THR A 209 -14.69 15.01 2.32
N ARG A 210 -14.65 13.78 2.84
CA ARG A 210 -14.14 12.60 2.13
C ARG A 210 -15.27 11.60 1.94
N VAL A 211 -15.33 11.01 0.76
CA VAL A 211 -16.33 10.02 0.39
C VAL A 211 -15.64 8.74 -0.04
N TYR A 212 -16.05 7.63 0.57
CA TYR A 212 -15.50 6.30 0.34
C TYR A 212 -16.60 5.30 -0.01
N ARG A 213 -16.25 4.27 -0.78
CA ARG A 213 -17.04 3.05 -0.97
C ARG A 213 -16.46 1.91 -0.16
N THR A 214 -17.31 1.14 0.49
CA THR A 214 -16.90 0.03 1.34
C THR A 214 -16.76 -1.31 0.62
N ASP A 215 -17.05 -1.43 -0.69
CA ASP A 215 -16.88 -2.70 -1.43
C ASP A 215 -15.55 -3.39 -1.16
N ARG A 216 -14.46 -2.62 -1.20
CA ARG A 216 -13.11 -3.13 -1.02
C ARG A 216 -12.69 -3.33 0.43
N LEU A 217 -13.38 -2.69 1.37
CA LEU A 217 -13.03 -2.81 2.78
C LEU A 217 -13.07 -4.28 3.20
N GLY A 218 -12.03 -4.76 3.87
CA GLY A 218 -11.97 -6.14 4.37
C GLY A 218 -11.59 -7.18 3.30
N MET A 219 -11.29 -6.77 2.06
CA MET A 219 -10.78 -7.71 1.06
C MET A 219 -9.46 -8.33 1.55
N PRO A 220 -9.28 -9.67 1.49
CA PRO A 220 -8.04 -10.26 1.95
C PRO A 220 -6.87 -9.85 1.05
N LEU A 221 -5.81 -9.37 1.68
CA LEU A 221 -4.60 -8.88 1.05
C LEU A 221 -3.40 -9.57 1.70
N ILE A 222 -2.37 -9.86 0.93
CA ILE A 222 -1.04 -10.17 1.47
C ILE A 222 -0.09 -9.01 1.23
N GLU A 223 0.83 -8.80 2.16
CA GLU A 223 1.93 -7.84 2.05
C GLU A 223 3.24 -8.63 2.13
N THR A 224 4.06 -8.58 1.08
CA THR A 224 5.42 -9.15 1.05
C THR A 224 6.43 -8.04 1.18
N VAL A 225 7.25 -8.09 2.24
CA VAL A 225 8.25 -7.04 2.53
C VAL A 225 9.66 -7.61 2.37
N THR A 226 10.48 -6.98 1.52
CA THR A 226 11.87 -7.41 1.33
C THR A 226 12.84 -6.64 2.22
N TYR A 227 13.99 -7.25 2.49
CA TYR A 227 15.15 -6.48 2.94
C TYR A 227 15.57 -5.48 1.86
N PRO A 228 16.32 -4.43 2.23
CA PRO A 228 16.83 -3.47 1.27
C PRO A 228 18.06 -4.01 0.52
N ASP A 229 17.98 -5.23 0.00
CA ASP A 229 19.12 -5.97 -0.57
C ASP A 229 19.39 -5.61 -2.06
N MET A 230 18.51 -4.84 -2.71
CA MET A 230 18.64 -4.51 -4.13
C MET A 230 19.57 -3.32 -4.31
N THR A 231 20.60 -3.47 -5.15
CA THR A 231 21.73 -2.53 -5.28
C THR A 231 21.77 -1.82 -6.63
N ASN A 232 20.76 -2.03 -7.48
CA ASN A 232 20.53 -1.25 -8.69
C ASN A 232 19.06 -1.38 -9.15
N PRO A 233 18.57 -0.53 -10.06
CA PRO A 233 17.18 -0.58 -10.52
C PRO A 233 16.79 -1.83 -11.34
N ASP A 234 17.75 -2.54 -11.94
CA ASP A 234 17.46 -3.79 -12.67
C ASP A 234 17.07 -4.90 -11.70
N GLU A 235 17.77 -5.01 -10.57
CA GLU A 235 17.43 -5.94 -9.50
C GLU A 235 16.09 -5.63 -8.84
N VAL A 236 15.76 -4.33 -8.65
CA VAL A 236 14.45 -3.92 -8.12
C VAL A 236 13.32 -4.41 -9.03
N LYS A 237 13.47 -4.21 -10.35
CA LYS A 237 12.51 -4.70 -11.33
C LYS A 237 12.43 -6.22 -11.31
N GLU A 238 13.56 -6.91 -11.26
CA GLU A 238 13.63 -8.37 -11.27
C GLU A 238 12.94 -8.98 -10.04
N ALA A 239 13.20 -8.43 -8.85
CA ALA A 239 12.56 -8.85 -7.61
C ALA A 239 11.05 -8.62 -7.64
N CYS A 240 10.61 -7.45 -8.08
CA CYS A 240 9.19 -7.12 -8.24
C CYS A 240 8.50 -8.07 -9.24
N ASP A 241 9.13 -8.32 -10.39
CA ASP A 241 8.63 -9.29 -11.37
C ASP A 241 8.54 -10.70 -10.77
N TYR A 242 9.55 -11.12 -10.01
CA TYR A 242 9.58 -12.44 -9.36
C TYR A 242 8.42 -12.61 -8.38
N ILE A 243 8.22 -11.64 -7.46
CA ILE A 243 7.11 -11.66 -6.49
C ILE A 243 5.78 -11.71 -7.23
N ARG A 244 5.59 -10.88 -8.26
CA ARG A 244 4.37 -10.87 -9.08
C ARG A 244 4.12 -12.24 -9.74
N PHE A 245 5.14 -12.84 -10.36
CA PHE A 245 4.99 -14.11 -11.05
C PHE A 245 4.75 -15.26 -10.08
N LEU A 246 5.44 -15.30 -8.94
CA LEU A 246 5.21 -16.28 -7.88
C LEU A 246 3.76 -16.22 -7.39
N ASN A 247 3.29 -15.03 -7.00
CA ASN A 247 1.92 -14.83 -6.53
C ASN A 247 0.89 -15.27 -7.58
N ARG A 248 1.07 -14.88 -8.85
CA ARG A 248 0.14 -15.26 -9.93
C ARG A 248 0.17 -16.74 -10.28
N SER A 249 1.31 -17.41 -10.11
CA SER A 249 1.47 -18.83 -10.42
C SER A 249 0.66 -19.73 -9.48
N THR A 250 0.29 -19.23 -8.29
CA THR A 250 -0.62 -19.94 -7.37
C THR A 250 -2.04 -20.07 -7.94
N GLY A 251 -2.46 -19.17 -8.84
CA GLY A 251 -3.87 -19.08 -9.27
C GLY A 251 -4.84 -18.56 -8.19
N HIS A 252 -4.32 -18.22 -7.01
CA HIS A 252 -5.07 -17.84 -5.81
C HIS A 252 -5.05 -16.34 -5.50
N VAL A 253 -4.52 -15.53 -6.42
CA VAL A 253 -4.50 -14.07 -6.30
C VAL A 253 -5.35 -13.41 -7.38
N ARG A 254 -5.87 -12.22 -7.10
CA ARG A 254 -6.64 -11.44 -8.07
C ARG A 254 -5.70 -10.80 -9.09
N THR A 255 -6.17 -10.70 -10.32
CA THR A 255 -5.47 -10.02 -11.42
C THR A 255 -6.36 -8.95 -12.01
N GLY A 256 -5.77 -7.84 -12.43
CA GLY A 256 -6.51 -6.71 -12.99
C GLY A 256 -6.15 -5.40 -12.29
N MET A 257 -6.82 -4.32 -12.68
CA MET A 257 -6.59 -3.00 -12.12
C MET A 257 -6.93 -2.98 -10.62
N GLY A 258 -6.00 -2.46 -9.81
CA GLY A 258 -6.19 -2.33 -8.37
C GLY A 258 -6.04 -3.61 -7.56
N ALA A 259 -5.69 -4.74 -8.18
CA ALA A 259 -5.51 -6.02 -7.50
C ALA A 259 -4.14 -6.18 -6.81
N GLY A 260 -3.15 -5.35 -7.15
CA GLY A 260 -1.84 -5.31 -6.52
C GLY A 260 -1.29 -3.88 -6.43
N ARG A 261 -0.36 -3.67 -5.50
CA ARG A 261 0.39 -2.42 -5.32
C ARG A 261 1.85 -2.78 -5.04
N GLU A 262 2.80 -2.11 -5.70
CA GLU A 262 4.22 -2.34 -5.51
C GLU A 262 4.92 -1.02 -5.14
N ASP A 263 5.22 -0.88 -3.86
CA ASP A 263 5.89 0.29 -3.29
C ASP A 263 7.41 0.05 -3.24
N VAL A 264 8.16 1.04 -3.73
CA VAL A 264 9.62 0.95 -3.85
C VAL A 264 10.26 1.94 -2.90
N ASN A 265 10.99 1.41 -1.92
CA ASN A 265 11.79 2.19 -0.99
C ASN A 265 13.22 2.30 -1.54
N VAL A 266 13.73 3.53 -1.73
CA VAL A 266 15.06 3.78 -2.32
C VAL A 266 15.89 4.69 -1.41
N SER A 267 17.16 4.33 -1.24
CA SER A 267 18.19 5.11 -0.55
C SER A 267 19.46 5.18 -1.42
N CYS A 268 20.20 6.27 -1.28
CA CYS A 268 21.50 6.54 -1.90
C CYS A 268 22.32 7.48 -1.00
#